data_AF-A0A7X9IBA4-F1
#
_entry.id   AF-A0A7X9IBA4-F1
#
_cell.length_a   1.000
_cell.length_b   1.000
_cell.length_c   1.000
_cell.angle_alpha   90.00
_cell.angle_beta   90.00
_cell.angle_gamma   90.00
#
_symmetry.space_group_name_H-M   'P 1'
#
loop_
_entity.id
_entity.type
_entity.pdbx_description
1 polymer ?
#
loop_
_entity_poly.entity_id
_entity_poly.type
_entity_poly.pdbx_seq_one_letter_code
_entity_poly.pdbx_strand_id
1 'polypeptide(L)'
;MVTTDPAVPVMGKVIKIYYDTSKDPGELNNFTGDIYVHTGLILEGSSLWQKVIGTWANNSTQPKLNYLGNYRYELVISPDIQTFYNVLPGEKVKKIALVFRNSTGSKQTRPDIFIDVFEQGLNVIFTLPEKYSLIAEPSEELRISASATNADSVSLYLNGKYIKGGKTPELLTDTVTLNEYGGYWFRAMAWDLPASAADSFFVYVRRPLTVEDVPAGMKDGINYNGDNSVTLVLHAPYKEYVFAVGDFNDWLACEEGYMKTTPDRERYWLEIDNLEPGREYRFQYRVDTGLFIADPYADKVLDEFNDEYITSSTYPGLIEYPKGKTTGMVSVLQTARQPYNWITSGFQPPEKEKLVIYELLVRDFVAAHDFKTLTDTLNYLKRLGVNAIELMPVTEFEGNLSWGYNVSFYFAPDKYYGPGNSLKAFVDSCHSKGIAVIMDLVLNHCFGQSPFVQLYLDYYATDQIVMKTPNPWFNSVSPNTLYKWGADFNHESPDTKALVDRITSYWLTEYRIDGFRFDFTKGFTN
;
A
#
# COMPACT_ATOMS: atom_id res chain seq x y z
N MET A 1 8.81 11.78 13.31
CA MET A 1 9.79 12.43 12.39
C MET A 1 9.54 13.93 12.27
N VAL A 2 8.28 14.36 12.10
CA VAL A 2 7.87 15.77 12.07
C VAL A 2 6.91 16.04 13.23
N THR A 3 6.99 17.22 13.85
CA THR A 3 6.10 17.64 14.96
C THR A 3 5.78 19.12 14.84
N THR A 4 4.66 19.58 15.42
CA THR A 4 4.25 20.99 15.38
C THR A 4 4.14 21.65 16.76
N ASP A 5 4.26 22.97 16.78
CA ASP A 5 3.92 23.84 17.90
C ASP A 5 3.02 25.00 17.39
N PRO A 6 1.75 25.11 17.81
CA PRO A 6 1.06 24.20 18.72
C PRO A 6 0.92 22.77 18.14
N ALA A 7 0.82 21.77 19.02
CA ALA A 7 0.68 20.37 18.62
C ALA A 7 -0.61 20.11 17.82
N VAL A 8 -1.63 20.95 18.00
CA VAL A 8 -2.85 21.00 17.18
C VAL A 8 -2.80 22.27 16.33
N PRO A 9 -2.33 22.20 15.07
CA PRO A 9 -2.26 23.36 14.19
C PRO A 9 -3.67 23.84 13.84
N VAL A 10 -3.94 25.13 14.05
CA VAL A 10 -5.23 25.77 13.70
C VAL A 10 -4.98 27.03 12.88
N MET A 11 -5.97 27.41 12.07
CA MET A 11 -5.94 28.67 11.31
C MET A 11 -5.79 29.89 12.23
N GLY A 12 -5.15 30.96 11.74
CA GLY A 12 -5.03 32.25 12.45
C GLY A 12 -4.01 32.30 13.58
N LYS A 13 -3.18 31.26 13.75
CA LYS A 13 -2.07 31.23 14.71
C LYS A 13 -0.74 30.97 13.99
N VAL A 14 0.35 31.44 14.60
CA VAL A 14 1.70 31.03 14.21
C VAL A 14 1.85 29.54 14.45
N ILE A 15 2.40 28.83 13.47
CA ILE A 15 2.67 27.38 13.55
C ILE A 15 4.15 27.17 13.28
N LYS A 16 4.83 26.48 14.19
CA LYS A 16 6.19 26.01 13.99
C LYS A 16 6.14 24.53 13.63
N ILE A 17 6.88 24.16 12.60
CA ILE A 17 7.05 22.77 12.17
C ILE A 17 8.49 22.40 12.44
N TYR A 18 8.69 21.33 13.20
CA TYR A 18 9.98 20.76 13.51
C TYR A 18 10.21 19.49 12.69
N TYR A 19 11.37 19.40 12.04
CA TYR A 19 11.81 18.22 11.31
C TYR A 19 13.11 17.69 11.93
N ASP A 20 13.13 16.41 12.29
CA ASP A 20 14.24 15.74 12.95
C ASP A 20 14.88 14.72 12.01
N THR A 21 16.00 15.08 11.39
CA THR A 21 16.67 14.25 10.38
C THR A 21 17.23 12.96 10.97
N SER A 22 17.45 12.87 12.29
CA SER A 22 17.88 11.62 12.93
C SER A 22 16.80 10.55 12.96
N LYS A 23 15.54 10.95 12.74
CA LYS A 23 14.37 10.07 12.66
C LYS A 23 13.90 9.84 11.23
N ASP A 24 14.64 10.34 10.24
CA ASP A 24 14.34 10.14 8.84
C ASP A 24 14.83 8.75 8.40
N PRO A 25 13.94 7.86 7.93
CA PRO A 25 14.34 6.51 7.51
C PRO A 25 14.96 6.48 6.11
N GLY A 26 14.97 7.61 5.39
CA GLY A 26 15.38 7.72 4.00
C GLY A 26 16.64 8.55 3.78
N GLU A 27 16.65 9.30 2.68
CA GLU A 27 17.85 9.92 2.11
C GLU A 27 18.45 11.04 2.97
N LEU A 28 17.64 11.63 3.85
CA LEU A 28 18.00 12.74 4.73
C LEU A 28 18.39 12.30 6.15
N ASN A 29 18.52 10.99 6.42
CA ASN A 29 18.94 10.48 7.72
C ASN A 29 20.22 11.15 8.23
N ASN A 30 20.17 11.71 9.45
CA ASN A 30 21.25 12.44 10.10
C ASN A 30 21.86 13.60 9.27
N PHE A 31 21.10 14.17 8.33
CA PHE A 31 21.58 15.27 7.50
C PHE A 31 21.69 16.58 8.30
N THR A 32 22.83 17.28 8.14
CA THR A 32 23.18 18.51 8.88
C THR A 32 23.36 19.76 7.99
N GLY A 33 23.14 19.62 6.68
CA GLY A 33 23.25 20.73 5.73
C GLY A 33 21.97 21.57 5.64
N ASP A 34 21.97 22.53 4.73
CA ASP A 34 20.79 23.35 4.45
C ASP A 34 19.62 22.51 3.93
N ILE A 35 18.45 22.69 4.55
CA ILE A 35 17.18 22.05 4.17
C ILE A 35 16.18 23.10 3.71
N TYR A 36 15.55 22.83 2.58
CA TYR A 36 14.42 23.57 2.03
C TYR A 36 13.19 22.67 2.06
N VAL A 37 12.00 23.28 2.01
CA VAL A 37 10.75 22.54 1.98
C VAL A 37 9.88 22.96 0.81
N HIS A 38 9.49 21.98 0.00
CA HIS A 38 8.38 22.17 -0.92
C HIS A 38 7.09 21.98 -0.15
N THR A 39 6.24 22.99 -0.14
CA THR A 39 5.05 22.98 0.70
C THR A 39 3.84 23.59 0.03
N GLY A 40 2.68 23.03 0.32
CA GLY A 40 1.36 23.50 -0.11
C GLY A 40 0.30 23.03 0.87
N LEU A 41 -0.97 23.18 0.47
CA LEU A 41 -2.14 22.85 1.27
C LEU A 41 -3.01 21.83 0.55
N ILE A 42 -3.74 21.01 1.32
CA ILE A 42 -4.89 20.27 0.83
C ILE A 42 -6.14 20.93 1.39
N LEU A 43 -7.02 21.40 0.52
CA LEU A 43 -8.28 22.04 0.88
C LEU A 43 -9.42 21.01 0.94
N GLU A 44 -10.48 21.36 1.67
CA GLU A 44 -11.71 20.55 1.75
C GLU A 44 -12.25 20.23 0.35
N GLY A 45 -12.53 18.95 0.08
CA GLY A 45 -13.04 18.48 -1.21
C GLY A 45 -11.97 18.19 -2.27
N SER A 46 -10.67 18.28 -1.96
CA SER A 46 -9.57 17.96 -2.86
C SER A 46 -8.62 16.93 -2.24
N SER A 47 -8.04 16.05 -3.06
CA SER A 47 -6.86 15.22 -2.71
C SER A 47 -5.54 15.84 -3.18
N LEU A 48 -5.61 16.81 -4.10
CA LEU A 48 -4.45 17.45 -4.72
C LEU A 48 -3.87 18.56 -3.86
N TRP A 49 -2.55 18.74 -3.96
CA TRP A 49 -1.84 19.88 -3.39
C TRP A 49 -2.23 21.17 -4.12
N GLN A 50 -2.55 22.19 -3.34
CA GLN A 50 -2.96 23.51 -3.78
C GLN A 50 -2.14 24.56 -3.01
N LYS A 51 -2.20 25.83 -3.44
CA LYS A 51 -1.50 26.95 -2.77
C LYS A 51 -0.01 26.67 -2.53
N VAL A 52 0.61 25.97 -3.47
CA VAL A 52 2.01 25.54 -3.37
C VAL A 52 2.95 26.74 -3.41
N ILE A 53 3.92 26.78 -2.52
CA ILE A 53 4.94 27.82 -2.48
C ILE A 53 6.07 27.50 -3.46
N GLY A 54 6.29 28.41 -4.40
CA GLY A 54 7.29 28.25 -5.45
C GLY A 54 6.92 27.15 -6.44
N THR A 55 7.91 26.67 -7.19
CA THR A 55 7.75 25.57 -8.15
C THR A 55 8.44 24.30 -7.66
N TRP A 56 7.99 23.14 -8.13
CA TRP A 56 8.66 21.87 -7.86
C TRP A 56 10.15 21.92 -8.25
N ALA A 57 10.98 21.21 -7.49
CA ALA A 57 12.44 21.12 -7.69
C ALA A 57 13.21 22.45 -7.72
N ASN A 58 12.63 23.55 -7.25
CA ASN A 58 13.30 24.86 -7.20
C ASN A 58 13.42 25.40 -5.77
N ASN A 59 14.59 25.23 -5.17
CA ASN A 59 14.87 25.69 -3.80
C ASN A 59 14.97 27.22 -3.67
N SER A 60 15.24 27.95 -4.75
CA SER A 60 15.41 29.41 -4.68
C SER A 60 14.13 30.16 -4.28
N THR A 61 12.98 29.53 -4.48
CA THR A 61 11.65 30.08 -4.13
C THR A 61 11.00 29.39 -2.95
N GLN A 62 11.66 28.37 -2.38
CA GLN A 62 11.09 27.55 -1.30
C GLN A 62 11.58 28.02 0.06
N PRO A 63 10.75 27.88 1.12
CA PRO A 63 11.19 28.21 2.46
C PRO A 63 12.40 27.38 2.88
N LYS A 64 13.44 28.06 3.38
CA LYS A 64 14.59 27.44 4.04
C LYS A 64 14.27 27.21 5.51
N LEU A 65 14.63 26.05 6.04
CA LEU A 65 14.47 25.74 7.46
C LEU A 65 15.65 26.29 8.28
N ASN A 66 15.35 26.68 9.52
CA ASN A 66 16.35 27.08 10.50
C ASN A 66 16.93 25.83 11.19
N TYR A 67 18.23 25.62 11.10
CA TYR A 67 18.88 24.52 11.82
C TYR A 67 19.05 24.88 13.30
N LEU A 68 18.49 24.05 14.19
CA LEU A 68 18.50 24.24 15.63
C LEU A 68 19.64 23.46 16.33
N GLY A 69 20.42 22.68 15.58
CA GLY A 69 21.38 21.73 16.13
C GLY A 69 20.76 20.36 16.42
N ASN A 70 21.62 19.36 16.71
CA ASN A 70 21.22 17.98 17.01
C ASN A 70 20.21 17.40 16.00
N TYR A 71 20.49 17.57 14.69
CA TYR A 71 19.65 17.06 13.60
C TYR A 71 18.24 17.66 13.52
N ARG A 72 17.96 18.74 14.26
CA ARG A 72 16.64 19.38 14.30
C ARG A 72 16.60 20.67 13.49
N TYR A 73 15.52 20.82 12.74
CA TYR A 73 15.23 21.96 11.89
C TYR A 73 13.85 22.54 12.21
N GLU A 74 13.66 23.83 11.97
CA GLU A 74 12.42 24.56 12.20
C GLU A 74 11.97 25.33 10.95
N LEU A 75 10.69 25.18 10.61
CA LEU A 75 9.96 26.08 9.71
C LEU A 75 8.94 26.87 10.54
N VAL A 76 8.89 28.18 10.36
CA VAL A 76 7.89 29.04 11.02
C VAL A 76 6.88 29.54 9.98
N ILE A 77 5.64 29.07 10.07
CA ILE A 77 4.50 29.58 9.33
C ILE A 77 3.95 30.79 10.10
N SER A 78 4.19 31.98 9.57
CA SER A 78 3.89 33.26 10.22
C SER A 78 3.36 34.30 9.21
N PRO A 79 2.44 35.19 9.61
CA PRO A 79 1.77 35.25 10.92
C PRO A 79 0.77 34.11 11.18
N ASP A 80 0.29 33.46 10.12
CA ASP A 80 -0.61 32.31 10.16
C ASP A 80 -0.60 31.55 8.81
N ILE A 81 -1.29 30.40 8.73
CA ILE A 81 -1.47 29.62 7.49
C ILE A 81 -2.08 30.48 6.37
N GLN A 82 -3.09 31.29 6.71
CA GLN A 82 -3.86 32.03 5.72
C GLN A 82 -2.95 33.01 4.94
N THR A 83 -2.13 33.75 5.66
CA THR A 83 -1.21 34.74 5.09
C THR A 83 -0.04 34.03 4.40
N PHE A 84 0.51 32.99 5.00
CA PHE A 84 1.68 32.28 4.48
C PHE A 84 1.42 31.58 3.15
N TYR A 85 0.23 30.99 2.96
CA TYR A 85 -0.17 30.28 1.73
C TYR A 85 -1.15 31.06 0.84
N ASN A 86 -1.50 32.29 1.20
CA ASN A 86 -2.49 33.11 0.47
C ASN A 86 -3.85 32.39 0.30
N VAL A 87 -4.38 31.90 1.42
CA VAL A 87 -5.70 31.25 1.50
C VAL A 87 -6.79 32.31 1.42
N LEU A 88 -7.76 32.09 0.53
CA LEU A 88 -8.86 33.00 0.29
C LEU A 88 -9.99 32.80 1.33
N PRO A 89 -10.79 33.84 1.63
CA PRO A 89 -11.97 33.69 2.48
C PRO A 89 -12.90 32.58 1.98
N GLY A 90 -13.28 31.67 2.87
CA GLY A 90 -14.17 30.53 2.57
C GLY A 90 -13.45 29.24 2.16
N GLU A 91 -12.15 29.30 1.82
CA GLU A 91 -11.35 28.09 1.64
C GLU A 91 -11.06 27.43 3.00
N LYS A 92 -11.35 26.13 3.11
CA LYS A 92 -11.08 25.35 4.32
C LYS A 92 -9.85 24.48 4.12
N VAL A 93 -8.82 24.73 4.92
CA VAL A 93 -7.58 23.96 4.90
C VAL A 93 -7.77 22.70 5.74
N LYS A 94 -7.44 21.53 5.17
CA LYS A 94 -7.45 20.24 5.88
C LYS A 94 -6.05 19.79 6.25
N LYS A 95 -5.07 19.98 5.37
CA LYS A 95 -3.68 19.55 5.62
C LYS A 95 -2.66 20.55 5.08
N ILE A 96 -1.50 20.59 5.72
CA ILE A 96 -0.26 21.13 5.17
C ILE A 96 0.53 19.96 4.59
N ALA A 97 0.98 20.08 3.36
CA ALA A 97 1.74 19.07 2.65
C ALA A 97 3.21 19.51 2.51
N LEU A 98 4.15 18.59 2.70
CA LEU A 98 5.58 18.87 2.89
C LEU A 98 6.46 17.83 2.22
N VAL A 99 7.50 18.30 1.50
CA VAL A 99 8.67 17.51 1.11
C VAL A 99 9.93 18.27 1.49
N PHE A 100 10.71 17.72 2.43
CA PHE A 100 12.00 18.29 2.80
C PHE A 100 13.07 17.83 1.82
N ARG A 101 14.02 18.71 1.50
CA ARG A 101 15.06 18.46 0.51
C ARG A 101 16.34 19.22 0.83
N ASN A 102 17.48 18.65 0.47
CA ASN A 102 18.76 19.34 0.58
C ASN A 102 18.90 20.46 -0.47
N SER A 103 19.94 21.30 -0.34
CA SER A 103 20.19 22.43 -1.25
C SER A 103 20.25 22.07 -2.73
N THR A 104 20.75 20.89 -3.09
CA THR A 104 20.87 20.43 -4.48
C THR A 104 19.59 19.78 -5.02
N GLY A 105 18.63 19.47 -4.15
CA GLY A 105 17.43 18.69 -4.50
C GLY A 105 17.71 17.20 -4.77
N SER A 106 18.94 16.73 -4.52
CA SER A 106 19.34 15.34 -4.79
C SER A 106 18.98 14.37 -3.67
N LYS A 107 18.56 14.88 -2.51
CA LYS A 107 18.08 14.11 -1.36
C LYS A 107 16.79 14.71 -0.85
N GLN A 108 15.79 13.87 -0.59
CA GLN A 108 14.49 14.32 -0.11
C GLN A 108 13.76 13.28 0.73
N THR A 109 12.73 13.72 1.44
CA THR A 109 11.77 12.82 2.09
C THR A 109 10.90 12.12 1.05
N ARG A 110 10.65 10.82 1.28
CA ARG A 110 9.66 10.00 0.56
C ARG A 110 9.06 9.01 1.56
N PRO A 111 7.73 8.80 1.59
CA PRO A 111 6.70 9.53 0.84
C PRO A 111 6.55 10.98 1.32
N ASP A 112 5.63 11.71 0.68
CA ASP A 112 5.20 13.05 1.08
C ASP A 112 4.69 13.06 2.52
N ILE A 113 4.92 14.17 3.23
CA ILE A 113 4.53 14.34 4.64
C ILE A 113 3.33 15.26 4.74
N PHE A 114 2.33 14.86 5.52
CA PHE A 114 1.12 15.65 5.74
C PHE A 114 0.93 15.96 7.23
N ILE A 115 0.50 17.19 7.52
CA ILE A 115 0.14 17.67 8.86
C ILE A 115 -1.31 18.10 8.81
N ASP A 116 -2.16 17.53 9.67
CA ASP A 116 -3.56 17.91 9.76
C ASP A 116 -3.73 19.33 10.34
N VAL A 117 -4.68 20.08 9.78
CA VAL A 117 -5.06 21.42 10.22
C VAL A 117 -6.49 21.35 10.76
N PHE A 118 -6.64 21.78 12.01
CA PHE A 118 -7.89 21.68 12.76
C PHE A 118 -8.69 22.97 12.65
N GLU A 119 -10.02 22.85 12.77
CA GLU A 119 -10.89 24.02 12.89
C GLU A 119 -10.60 24.77 14.19
N GLN A 120 -10.77 26.10 14.17
CA GLN A 120 -10.65 26.88 15.39
C GLN A 120 -11.71 26.44 16.41
N GLY A 121 -11.30 26.14 17.63
CA GLY A 121 -12.23 25.68 18.67
C GLY A 121 -11.59 24.64 19.59
N LEU A 122 -12.45 23.94 20.32
CA LEU A 122 -12.07 22.83 21.19
C LEU A 122 -11.62 21.64 20.36
N ASN A 123 -10.36 21.23 20.50
CA ASN A 123 -9.80 20.05 19.85
C ASN A 123 -8.95 19.25 20.84
N VAL A 124 -8.77 17.96 20.60
CA VAL A 124 -7.80 17.10 21.30
C VAL A 124 -7.22 16.08 20.33
N ILE A 125 -5.92 15.81 20.45
CA ILE A 125 -5.23 14.75 19.70
C ILE A 125 -4.27 14.00 20.62
N PHE A 126 -4.03 12.72 20.35
CA PHE A 126 -2.85 12.04 20.84
C PHE A 126 -1.61 12.49 20.06
N THR A 127 -0.60 12.95 20.80
CA THR A 127 0.75 13.24 20.28
C THR A 127 1.70 12.07 20.51
N LEU A 128 1.40 11.22 21.50
CA LEU A 128 2.01 9.90 21.67
C LEU A 128 0.93 8.90 22.13
N PRO A 129 0.90 7.70 21.54
CA PRO A 129 1.69 7.27 20.38
C PRO A 129 1.28 8.00 19.09
N GLU A 130 2.20 8.12 18.13
CA GLU A 130 1.91 8.74 16.82
C GLU A 130 0.99 7.87 15.92
N LYS A 131 0.75 6.59 16.28
CA LYS A 131 -0.02 5.63 15.50
C LYS A 131 -1.39 5.33 16.13
N TYR A 132 -2.42 5.25 15.30
CA TYR A 132 -3.80 4.90 15.71
C TYR A 132 -3.97 3.45 16.18
N SER A 133 -3.12 2.53 15.73
CA SER A 133 -3.14 1.12 16.13
C SER A 133 -1.73 0.63 16.44
N LEU A 134 -1.53 0.09 17.65
CA LEU A 134 -0.27 -0.44 18.12
C LEU A 134 -0.36 -1.92 18.48
N ILE A 135 0.78 -2.59 18.38
CA ILE A 135 1.01 -3.92 18.93
C ILE A 135 2.04 -3.73 20.05
N ALA A 136 1.72 -4.24 21.24
CA ALA A 136 2.55 -4.11 22.42
C ALA A 136 2.86 -5.48 23.03
N GLU A 137 3.99 -5.55 23.73
CA GLU A 137 4.33 -6.69 24.58
C GLU A 137 3.65 -6.60 25.95
N PRO A 138 3.40 -7.74 26.61
CA PRO A 138 3.00 -7.73 28.01
C PRO A 138 4.03 -6.98 28.87
N SER A 139 3.53 -6.14 29.76
CA SER A 139 4.34 -5.30 30.65
C SER A 139 5.18 -4.22 29.95
N GLU A 140 4.95 -3.95 28.67
CA GLU A 140 5.56 -2.81 27.98
C GLU A 140 5.03 -1.49 28.56
N GLU A 141 5.92 -0.54 28.84
CA GLU A 141 5.56 0.80 29.26
C GLU A 141 5.20 1.67 28.07
N LEU A 142 3.90 1.99 27.94
CA LEU A 142 3.40 2.85 26.88
C LEU A 142 3.36 4.30 27.35
N ARG A 143 4.14 5.14 26.68
CA ARG A 143 4.11 6.59 26.89
C ARG A 143 2.95 7.20 26.13
N ILE A 144 2.13 7.93 26.87
CA ILE A 144 0.91 8.57 26.37
C ILE A 144 1.05 10.07 26.52
N SER A 145 0.71 10.79 25.46
CA SER A 145 0.65 12.24 25.46
C SER A 145 -0.52 12.69 24.61
N ALA A 146 -1.38 13.54 25.14
CA ALA A 146 -2.48 14.14 24.40
C ALA A 146 -2.43 15.66 24.55
N SER A 147 -2.64 16.39 23.46
CA SER A 147 -2.69 17.86 23.46
C SER A 147 -4.06 18.33 23.04
N ALA A 148 -4.54 19.37 23.73
CA ALA A 148 -5.82 19.98 23.47
C ALA A 148 -5.69 21.50 23.25
N THR A 149 -6.69 22.08 22.59
CA THR A 149 -6.80 23.53 22.41
C THR A 149 -8.15 24.02 22.88
N ASN A 150 -8.20 25.22 23.44
CA ASN A 150 -9.42 25.86 23.95
C ASN A 150 -10.23 24.95 24.89
N ALA A 151 -9.53 24.24 25.78
CA ALA A 151 -10.14 23.35 26.77
C ALA A 151 -10.03 23.95 28.17
N ASP A 152 -11.01 23.66 29.03
CA ASP A 152 -10.99 23.84 30.48
C ASP A 152 -10.32 22.66 31.19
N SER A 153 -10.43 21.46 30.60
CA SER A 153 -9.85 20.25 31.16
C SER A 153 -9.61 19.18 30.10
N VAL A 154 -8.66 18.29 30.37
CA VAL A 154 -8.38 17.10 29.56
C VAL A 154 -8.30 15.86 30.46
N SER A 155 -8.79 14.72 29.99
CA SER A 155 -8.84 13.46 30.74
C SER A 155 -8.55 12.26 29.85
N LEU A 156 -7.93 11.24 30.42
CA LEU A 156 -7.54 9.99 29.77
C LEU A 156 -8.35 8.82 30.33
N TYR A 157 -8.84 7.97 29.43
CA TYR A 157 -9.59 6.77 29.73
C TYR A 157 -8.95 5.55 29.07
N LEU A 158 -9.05 4.40 29.72
CA LEU A 158 -8.67 3.08 29.20
C LEU A 158 -9.88 2.15 29.29
N ASN A 159 -10.33 1.63 28.16
CA ASN A 159 -11.54 0.81 28.04
C ASN A 159 -12.75 1.48 28.72
N GLY A 160 -12.88 2.80 28.53
CA GLY A 160 -13.93 3.63 29.12
C GLY A 160 -13.76 3.95 30.62
N LYS A 161 -12.76 3.38 31.30
CA LYS A 161 -12.46 3.69 32.70
C LYS A 161 -11.51 4.87 32.80
N TYR A 162 -11.84 5.84 33.64
CA TYR A 162 -10.98 7.00 33.90
C TYR A 162 -9.62 6.56 34.46
N ILE A 163 -8.54 7.05 33.87
CA ILE A 163 -7.18 6.89 34.38
C ILE A 163 -6.72 8.16 35.09
N LYS A 164 -6.77 9.29 34.39
CA LYS A 164 -6.10 10.53 34.81
C LYS A 164 -6.71 11.77 34.17
N GLY A 165 -6.65 12.89 34.89
CA GLY A 165 -6.97 14.22 34.40
C GLY A 165 -5.71 15.08 34.34
N GLY A 166 -5.60 15.91 33.31
CA GLY A 166 -4.54 16.90 33.19
C GLY A 166 -4.72 18.03 34.19
N LYS A 167 -3.63 18.45 34.84
CA LYS A 167 -3.60 19.70 35.63
C LYS A 167 -3.50 20.94 34.75
N THR A 168 -3.06 20.74 33.50
CA THR A 168 -2.95 21.75 32.45
C THR A 168 -3.92 21.34 31.36
N PRO A 169 -4.85 22.22 30.95
CA PRO A 169 -5.89 21.84 30.01
C PRO A 169 -5.38 21.61 28.58
N GLU A 170 -4.19 22.12 28.23
CA GLU A 170 -3.62 21.96 26.88
C GLU A 170 -2.76 20.69 26.70
N LEU A 171 -2.40 19.99 27.80
CA LEU A 171 -1.50 18.83 27.74
C LEU A 171 -1.77 17.81 28.85
N LEU A 172 -1.91 16.55 28.45
CA LEU A 172 -1.95 15.38 29.32
C LEU A 172 -0.81 14.44 28.96
N THR A 173 -0.04 14.02 29.96
CA THR A 173 0.98 12.97 29.78
C THR A 173 0.81 11.88 30.83
N ASP A 174 1.08 10.63 30.43
CA ASP A 174 1.10 9.49 31.33
C ASP A 174 1.99 8.36 30.80
N THR A 175 2.31 7.41 31.67
CA THR A 175 2.90 6.12 31.28
C THR A 175 2.00 5.03 31.81
N VAL A 176 1.55 4.13 30.93
CA VAL A 176 0.64 3.04 31.28
C VAL A 176 1.30 1.71 30.93
N THR A 177 1.24 0.76 31.86
CA THR A 177 1.70 -0.62 31.65
C THR A 177 0.47 -1.51 31.46
N LEU A 178 0.46 -2.28 30.37
CA LEU A 178 -0.62 -3.24 30.08
C LEU A 178 -0.12 -4.66 30.33
N ASN A 179 -0.74 -5.36 31.28
CA ASN A 179 -0.27 -6.68 31.74
C ASN A 179 -1.05 -7.86 31.17
N GLU A 180 -2.32 -7.66 30.78
CA GLU A 180 -3.17 -8.72 30.25
C GLU A 180 -3.18 -8.68 28.71
N TYR A 181 -3.28 -9.84 28.08
CA TYR A 181 -3.44 -9.94 26.64
C TYR A 181 -4.78 -9.35 26.18
N GLY A 182 -4.82 -8.85 24.95
CA GLY A 182 -6.06 -8.39 24.32
C GLY A 182 -6.04 -6.93 23.90
N GLY A 183 -7.21 -6.46 23.49
CA GLY A 183 -7.41 -5.11 22.97
C GLY A 183 -7.69 -4.07 24.05
N TYR A 184 -7.09 -2.89 23.89
CA TYR A 184 -7.23 -1.76 24.78
C TYR A 184 -7.50 -0.48 24.00
N TRP A 185 -8.60 0.19 24.32
CA TRP A 185 -8.95 1.49 23.81
C TRP A 185 -8.51 2.59 24.76
N PHE A 186 -7.59 3.43 24.29
CA PHE A 186 -7.26 4.68 24.95
C PHE A 186 -8.12 5.79 24.35
N ARG A 187 -8.63 6.66 25.22
CA ARG A 187 -9.43 7.81 24.80
C ARG A 187 -9.03 9.04 25.58
N ALA A 188 -8.65 10.10 24.88
CA ALA A 188 -8.48 11.43 25.44
C ALA A 188 -9.78 12.22 25.24
N MET A 189 -10.22 12.92 26.28
CA MET A 189 -11.38 13.79 26.27
C MET A 189 -10.97 15.18 26.72
N ALA A 190 -11.19 16.20 25.89
CA ALA A 190 -11.07 17.60 26.26
C ALA A 190 -12.46 18.23 26.40
N TRP A 191 -12.61 19.16 27.33
CA TRP A 191 -13.88 19.79 27.68
C TRP A 191 -13.77 21.31 27.67
N ASP A 192 -14.80 21.99 27.18
CA ASP A 192 -15.09 23.42 27.36
C ASP A 192 -16.60 23.50 27.61
N LEU A 193 -17.01 23.36 28.87
CA LEU A 193 -18.37 22.89 29.17
C LEU A 193 -19.45 23.85 28.63
N PRO A 194 -20.49 23.33 27.94
CA PRO A 194 -20.88 21.93 27.83
C PRO A 194 -20.27 21.16 26.64
N ALA A 195 -19.38 21.78 25.86
CA ALA A 195 -18.74 21.16 24.71
C ALA A 195 -17.64 20.17 25.12
N SER A 196 -17.38 19.21 24.24
CA SER A 196 -16.32 18.21 24.41
C SER A 196 -15.73 17.78 23.06
N ALA A 197 -14.43 17.51 23.03
CA ALA A 197 -13.75 16.87 21.91
C ALA A 197 -13.09 15.57 22.39
N ALA A 198 -12.91 14.61 21.49
CA ALA A 198 -12.32 13.31 21.80
C ALA A 198 -11.37 12.83 20.71
N ASP A 199 -10.34 12.12 21.13
CA ASP A 199 -9.47 11.32 20.26
C ASP A 199 -9.21 9.95 20.90
N SER A 200 -8.86 8.96 20.09
CA SER A 200 -8.66 7.58 20.53
C SER A 200 -7.65 6.81 19.69
N PHE A 201 -6.91 5.92 20.34
CA PHE A 201 -6.08 4.92 19.68
C PHE A 201 -6.29 3.55 20.30
N PHE A 202 -5.99 2.52 19.52
CA PHE A 202 -6.12 1.12 19.92
C PHE A 202 -4.75 0.48 20.13
N VAL A 203 -4.62 -0.32 21.19
CA VAL A 203 -3.44 -1.15 21.46
C VAL A 203 -3.88 -2.59 21.59
N TYR A 204 -3.15 -3.48 20.92
CA TYR A 204 -3.28 -4.91 21.13
C TYR A 204 -2.05 -5.46 21.85
N VAL A 205 -2.25 -5.98 23.06
CA VAL A 205 -1.20 -6.67 23.81
C VAL A 205 -1.20 -8.12 23.36
N ARG A 206 -0.15 -8.52 22.63
CA ARG A 206 -0.13 -9.82 21.95
C ARG A 206 0.02 -10.99 22.93
N ARG A 207 -0.74 -12.05 22.69
CA ARG A 207 -0.52 -13.36 23.31
C ARG A 207 0.59 -14.14 22.57
N PRO A 208 1.15 -15.21 23.17
CA PRO A 208 1.99 -16.15 22.45
C PRO A 208 1.31 -16.65 21.18
N LEU A 209 2.09 -16.80 20.12
CA LEU A 209 1.60 -17.22 18.80
C LEU A 209 1.04 -18.65 18.88
N THR A 210 -0.14 -18.86 18.28
CA THR A 210 -0.73 -20.19 18.17
C THR A 210 -0.02 -20.96 17.06
N VAL A 211 0.49 -22.14 17.38
CA VAL A 211 1.20 -23.01 16.42
C VAL A 211 0.27 -24.14 15.98
N GLU A 212 -0.05 -24.18 14.69
CA GLU A 212 -0.97 -25.15 14.08
C GLU A 212 -0.68 -25.29 12.58
N ASP A 213 -0.74 -26.52 12.05
CA ASP A 213 -0.62 -26.75 10.60
C ASP A 213 -1.73 -26.04 9.83
N VAL A 214 -1.41 -25.61 8.61
CA VAL A 214 -2.43 -25.11 7.67
C VAL A 214 -3.43 -26.23 7.38
N PRO A 215 -4.76 -25.95 7.32
CA PRO A 215 -5.76 -26.96 6.96
C PRO A 215 -5.42 -27.66 5.64
N ALA A 216 -5.68 -28.97 5.59
CA ALA A 216 -5.33 -29.79 4.43
C ALA A 216 -6.03 -29.28 3.14
N GLY A 217 -5.26 -29.20 2.05
CA GLY A 217 -5.75 -28.79 0.73
C GLY A 217 -5.68 -27.29 0.45
N MET A 218 -5.33 -26.46 1.45
CA MET A 218 -5.14 -25.02 1.26
C MET A 218 -3.79 -24.73 0.59
N LYS A 219 -3.73 -23.63 -0.17
CA LYS A 219 -2.54 -23.10 -0.83
C LYS A 219 -2.20 -21.73 -0.27
N ASP A 220 -0.98 -21.25 -0.50
CA ASP A 220 -0.63 -19.86 -0.16
C ASP A 220 -1.57 -18.89 -0.89
N GLY A 221 -1.96 -17.78 -0.27
CA GLY A 221 -2.97 -16.85 -0.74
C GLY A 221 -4.36 -17.06 -0.15
N ILE A 222 -5.38 -16.63 -0.90
CA ILE A 222 -6.80 -16.66 -0.50
C ILE A 222 -7.44 -17.98 -0.94
N ASN A 223 -7.96 -18.75 0.01
CA ASN A 223 -8.70 -20.00 -0.26
C ASN A 223 -10.17 -19.80 0.08
N TYR A 224 -11.06 -20.04 -0.87
CA TYR A 224 -12.51 -19.87 -0.69
C TYR A 224 -13.14 -21.18 -0.21
N ASN A 225 -13.61 -21.21 1.05
CA ASN A 225 -14.12 -22.43 1.72
C ASN A 225 -15.64 -22.62 1.57
N GLY A 226 -16.24 -21.91 0.61
CA GLY A 226 -17.69 -21.82 0.40
C GLY A 226 -18.11 -20.38 0.13
N ASP A 227 -19.38 -20.09 0.38
CA ASP A 227 -19.98 -18.79 0.04
C ASP A 227 -19.77 -17.72 1.11
N ASN A 228 -19.30 -18.09 2.32
CA ASN A 228 -19.28 -17.21 3.49
C ASN A 228 -17.96 -17.23 4.28
N SER A 229 -16.95 -17.97 3.83
CA SER A 229 -15.68 -18.05 4.54
C SER A 229 -14.49 -18.23 3.62
N VAL A 230 -13.33 -17.81 4.11
CA VAL A 230 -12.03 -17.94 3.45
C VAL A 230 -10.97 -18.38 4.44
N THR A 231 -9.98 -19.13 3.97
CA THR A 231 -8.70 -19.31 4.68
C THR A 231 -7.62 -18.50 3.97
N LEU A 232 -7.06 -17.54 4.69
CA LEU A 232 -5.89 -16.77 4.28
C LEU A 232 -4.63 -17.53 4.69
N VAL A 233 -3.68 -17.70 3.77
CA VAL A 233 -2.39 -18.38 4.03
C VAL A 233 -1.24 -17.54 3.47
N LEU A 234 -0.46 -16.91 4.34
CA LEU A 234 0.71 -16.14 3.95
C LEU A 234 1.98 -16.99 4.15
N HIS A 235 2.71 -17.29 3.08
CA HIS A 235 4.07 -17.82 3.17
C HIS A 235 5.05 -16.66 3.43
N ALA A 236 5.58 -16.60 4.65
CA ALA A 236 6.43 -15.51 5.11
C ALA A 236 7.41 -16.00 6.20
N PRO A 237 8.38 -16.87 5.85
CA PRO A 237 9.40 -17.28 6.81
C PRO A 237 10.20 -16.11 7.38
N TYR A 238 10.82 -16.35 8.53
CA TYR A 238 11.62 -15.36 9.27
C TYR A 238 10.83 -14.17 9.82
N LYS A 239 9.50 -14.17 9.70
CA LYS A 239 8.62 -13.24 10.43
C LYS A 239 8.34 -13.75 11.82
N GLU A 240 7.99 -12.84 12.72
CA GLU A 240 7.67 -13.16 14.10
C GLU A 240 6.16 -13.35 14.30
N TYR A 241 5.36 -12.51 13.65
CA TYR A 241 3.90 -12.57 13.72
C TYR A 241 3.22 -11.80 12.60
N VAL A 242 1.97 -12.18 12.31
CA VAL A 242 1.14 -11.55 11.28
C VAL A 242 -0.29 -11.37 11.78
N PHE A 243 -0.88 -10.23 11.45
CA PHE A 243 -2.31 -9.97 11.58
C PHE A 243 -2.93 -9.81 10.21
N ALA A 244 -4.09 -10.43 9.96
CA ALA A 244 -4.96 -10.02 8.87
C ALA A 244 -5.83 -8.85 9.35
N VAL A 245 -5.81 -7.74 8.62
CA VAL A 245 -6.57 -6.53 8.93
C VAL A 245 -7.39 -6.14 7.72
N GLY A 246 -8.65 -5.73 7.90
CA GLY A 246 -9.51 -5.39 6.78
C GLY A 246 -10.90 -4.98 7.20
N ASP A 247 -11.80 -4.95 6.21
CA ASP A 247 -13.20 -4.56 6.39
C ASP A 247 -13.95 -5.45 7.42
N PHE A 248 -13.48 -6.68 7.67
CA PHE A 248 -14.08 -7.63 8.61
C PHE A 248 -13.69 -7.39 10.09
N ASN A 249 -12.69 -6.54 10.37
CA ASN A 249 -12.24 -6.23 11.74
C ASN A 249 -11.85 -4.75 11.92
N ASP A 250 -12.51 -3.86 11.17
CA ASP A 250 -12.31 -2.41 11.22
C ASP A 250 -10.86 -1.95 11.02
N TRP A 251 -10.07 -2.76 10.28
CA TRP A 251 -8.65 -2.50 10.02
C TRP A 251 -7.77 -2.47 11.28
N LEU A 252 -8.18 -3.15 12.34
CA LEU A 252 -7.44 -3.22 13.59
C LEU A 252 -6.60 -4.50 13.67
N ALA A 253 -5.35 -4.36 14.13
CA ALA A 253 -4.55 -5.51 14.53
C ALA A 253 -5.06 -6.01 15.89
N CYS A 254 -6.04 -6.90 15.86
CA CYS A 254 -6.75 -7.41 17.03
C CYS A 254 -6.71 -8.94 17.09
N GLU A 255 -7.33 -9.49 18.13
CA GLU A 255 -7.42 -10.93 18.40
C GLU A 255 -8.01 -11.70 17.20
N GLU A 256 -9.07 -11.16 16.61
CA GLU A 256 -9.79 -11.76 15.46
C GLU A 256 -8.92 -11.81 14.20
N GLY A 257 -7.97 -10.89 14.06
CA GLY A 257 -7.03 -10.85 12.94
C GLY A 257 -5.72 -11.60 13.20
N TYR A 258 -5.46 -12.08 14.41
CA TYR A 258 -4.15 -12.60 14.78
C TYR A 258 -3.92 -14.00 14.19
N MET A 259 -2.99 -14.12 13.23
CA MET A 259 -2.79 -15.35 12.46
C MET A 259 -2.03 -16.41 13.28
N LYS A 260 -2.39 -17.67 13.06
CA LYS A 260 -1.65 -18.85 13.54
C LYS A 260 -0.39 -19.03 12.69
N THR A 261 0.59 -19.79 13.17
CA THR A 261 1.77 -20.19 12.37
C THR A 261 1.95 -21.69 12.31
N THR A 262 2.55 -22.18 11.23
CA THR A 262 2.95 -23.59 11.12
C THR A 262 4.10 -23.94 12.06
N PRO A 263 4.28 -25.22 12.43
CA PRO A 263 5.37 -25.65 13.32
C PRO A 263 6.78 -25.27 12.83
N ASP A 264 6.99 -25.21 11.51
CA ASP A 264 8.24 -24.80 10.87
C ASP A 264 8.41 -23.26 10.78
N ARG A 265 7.36 -22.49 11.11
CA ARG A 265 7.27 -21.02 10.99
C ARG A 265 7.43 -20.47 9.57
N GLU A 266 7.12 -21.29 8.57
CA GLU A 266 7.17 -20.89 7.16
C GLU A 266 5.87 -20.21 6.71
N ARG A 267 4.74 -20.49 7.37
CA ARG A 267 3.42 -19.97 7.00
C ARG A 267 2.66 -19.38 8.18
N TYR A 268 1.83 -18.40 7.86
CA TYR A 268 0.86 -17.78 8.75
C TYR A 268 -0.53 -17.96 8.16
N TRP A 269 -1.51 -18.36 8.96
CA TRP A 269 -2.85 -18.59 8.44
C TRP A 269 -3.97 -18.17 9.39
N LEU A 270 -5.12 -17.82 8.81
CA LEU A 270 -6.34 -17.45 9.53
C LEU A 270 -7.56 -17.85 8.69
N GLU A 271 -8.57 -18.42 9.34
CA GLU A 271 -9.90 -18.56 8.75
C GLU A 271 -10.76 -17.36 9.14
N ILE A 272 -11.40 -16.76 8.14
CA ILE A 272 -12.38 -15.68 8.32
C ILE A 272 -13.73 -16.23 7.89
N ASP A 273 -14.70 -16.17 8.79
CA ASP A 273 -16.06 -16.65 8.59
C ASP A 273 -17.06 -15.49 8.56
N ASN A 274 -18.35 -15.83 8.44
CA ASN A 274 -19.47 -14.87 8.46
C ASN A 274 -19.36 -13.75 7.41
N LEU A 275 -18.69 -14.01 6.29
CA LEU A 275 -18.65 -13.10 5.16
C LEU A 275 -19.99 -13.12 4.41
N GLU A 276 -20.37 -11.96 3.89
CA GLU A 276 -21.56 -11.80 3.06
C GLU A 276 -21.26 -12.33 1.63
N PRO A 277 -22.02 -13.32 1.13
CA PRO A 277 -21.78 -13.90 -0.19
C PRO A 277 -21.82 -12.85 -1.31
N GLY A 278 -20.82 -12.85 -2.17
CA GLY A 278 -20.73 -11.96 -3.32
C GLY A 278 -20.29 -10.53 -2.98
N ARG A 279 -20.11 -10.19 -1.70
CA ARG A 279 -19.54 -8.90 -1.30
C ARG A 279 -18.02 -8.92 -1.41
N GLU A 280 -17.46 -7.84 -1.92
CA GLU A 280 -16.02 -7.62 -1.89
C GLU A 280 -15.58 -7.08 -0.53
N TYR A 281 -14.51 -7.65 0.01
CA TYR A 281 -13.86 -7.21 1.24
C TYR A 281 -12.42 -6.82 0.94
N ARG A 282 -11.98 -5.70 1.50
CA ARG A 282 -10.61 -5.20 1.41
C ARG A 282 -9.81 -5.63 2.62
N PHE A 283 -8.56 -6.03 2.42
CA PHE A 283 -7.69 -6.44 3.51
C PHE A 283 -6.20 -6.30 3.16
N GLN A 284 -5.38 -6.37 4.21
CA GLN A 284 -3.92 -6.45 4.17
C GLN A 284 -3.43 -7.38 5.29
N TYR A 285 -2.16 -7.75 5.21
CA TYR A 285 -1.42 -8.29 6.34
C TYR A 285 -0.61 -7.18 7.02
N ARG A 286 -0.70 -7.11 8.33
CA ARG A 286 0.22 -6.36 9.18
C ARG A 286 1.24 -7.32 9.77
N VAL A 287 2.47 -7.22 9.29
CA VAL A 287 3.59 -8.11 9.59
C VAL A 287 4.54 -7.42 10.58
N ASP A 288 4.94 -8.16 11.62
CA ASP A 288 5.85 -7.71 12.67
C ASP A 288 5.50 -6.30 13.21
N THR A 289 6.49 -5.44 13.46
CA THR A 289 6.33 -4.13 14.13
C THR A 289 5.58 -3.06 13.31
N GLY A 290 4.99 -3.44 12.16
CA GLY A 290 3.97 -2.65 11.47
C GLY A 290 4.14 -2.50 9.96
N LEU A 291 4.72 -3.50 9.28
CA LEU A 291 4.73 -3.54 7.83
C LEU A 291 3.33 -3.92 7.33
N PHE A 292 2.72 -3.09 6.50
CA PHE A 292 1.47 -3.41 5.81
C PHE A 292 1.78 -3.90 4.40
N ILE A 293 1.27 -5.07 4.04
CA ILE A 293 1.37 -5.63 2.69
C ILE A 293 0.01 -6.15 2.25
N ALA A 294 -0.27 -6.08 0.95
CA ALA A 294 -1.31 -6.90 0.33
C ALA A 294 -0.91 -8.39 0.35
N ASP A 295 -1.88 -9.26 0.09
CA ASP A 295 -1.63 -10.66 -0.21
C ASP A 295 -0.83 -10.81 -1.52
N PRO A 296 0.34 -11.49 -1.50
CA PRO A 296 1.18 -11.67 -2.68
C PRO A 296 0.50 -12.41 -3.85
N TYR A 297 -0.57 -13.15 -3.56
CA TYR A 297 -1.31 -13.99 -4.50
C TYR A 297 -2.69 -13.43 -4.86
N ALA A 298 -3.02 -12.20 -4.46
CA ALA A 298 -4.29 -11.56 -4.80
C ALA A 298 -4.44 -11.41 -6.32
N ASP A 299 -5.65 -11.68 -6.83
CA ASP A 299 -6.02 -11.49 -8.23
C ASP A 299 -6.71 -10.15 -8.50
N LYS A 300 -6.95 -9.37 -7.44
CA LYS A 300 -7.43 -8.00 -7.46
C LYS A 300 -6.81 -7.22 -6.31
N VAL A 301 -6.26 -6.05 -6.62
CA VAL A 301 -5.68 -5.13 -5.65
C VAL A 301 -6.17 -3.70 -5.88
N LEU A 302 -6.04 -2.86 -4.86
CA LEU A 302 -6.33 -1.44 -4.89
C LEU A 302 -5.06 -0.64 -4.59
N ASP A 303 -4.92 0.49 -5.25
CA ASP A 303 -3.80 1.43 -5.10
C ASP A 303 -4.31 2.77 -4.53
N GLU A 304 -3.65 3.25 -3.49
CA GLU A 304 -4.01 4.49 -2.78
C GLU A 304 -4.02 5.72 -3.68
N PHE A 305 -3.12 5.77 -4.65
CA PHE A 305 -2.81 6.95 -5.46
C PHE A 305 -3.24 6.80 -6.91
N ASN A 306 -3.27 5.58 -7.46
CA ASN A 306 -3.50 5.37 -8.88
C ASN A 306 -4.97 5.08 -9.24
N ASP A 307 -5.76 4.53 -8.30
CA ASP A 307 -7.14 4.11 -8.57
C ASP A 307 -8.07 5.28 -8.92
N GLU A 308 -7.78 6.48 -8.39
CA GLU A 308 -8.62 7.67 -8.63
C GLU A 308 -8.61 8.13 -10.11
N TYR A 309 -7.65 7.66 -10.90
CA TYR A 309 -7.55 7.95 -12.34
C TYR A 309 -8.22 6.88 -13.22
N ILE A 310 -8.79 5.83 -12.64
CA ILE A 310 -9.45 4.74 -13.37
C ILE A 310 -10.94 5.07 -13.51
N THR A 311 -11.41 5.18 -14.75
CA THR A 311 -12.81 5.53 -15.03
C THR A 311 -13.73 4.33 -14.90
N SER A 312 -15.00 4.57 -14.53
CA SER A 312 -16.04 3.53 -14.50
C SER A 312 -16.36 2.94 -15.88
N SER A 313 -15.99 3.61 -16.98
CA SER A 313 -16.05 3.03 -18.32
C SER A 313 -15.03 1.90 -18.52
N THR A 314 -13.83 2.04 -17.95
CA THR A 314 -12.74 1.06 -18.05
C THR A 314 -12.90 -0.05 -17.01
N TYR A 315 -13.16 0.32 -15.76
CA TYR A 315 -13.39 -0.62 -14.66
C TYR A 315 -14.73 -0.33 -13.95
N PRO A 316 -15.85 -0.87 -14.48
CA PRO A 316 -17.14 -0.74 -13.82
C PRO A 316 -17.13 -1.39 -12.44
N GLY A 317 -17.50 -0.63 -11.40
CA GLY A 317 -17.62 -1.15 -10.05
C GLY A 317 -16.29 -1.44 -9.35
N LEU A 318 -15.19 -0.76 -9.73
CA LEU A 318 -13.99 -0.75 -8.91
C LEU A 318 -14.34 -0.17 -7.53
N ILE A 319 -14.22 -0.97 -6.47
CA ILE A 319 -14.48 -0.52 -5.10
C ILE A 319 -13.43 0.49 -4.66
N GLU A 320 -13.82 1.43 -3.82
CA GLU A 320 -12.93 2.50 -3.37
C GLU A 320 -11.82 1.97 -2.45
N TYR A 321 -10.62 2.55 -2.61
CA TYR A 321 -9.53 2.38 -1.65
C TYR A 321 -9.97 2.83 -0.23
N PRO A 322 -9.59 2.10 0.84
CA PRO A 322 -10.01 2.41 2.21
C PRO A 322 -9.19 3.58 2.81
N LYS A 323 -9.32 4.78 2.22
CA LYS A 323 -8.56 5.98 2.59
C LYS A 323 -8.67 6.29 4.08
N GLY A 324 -7.54 6.55 4.73
CA GLY A 324 -7.46 6.87 6.15
C GLY A 324 -7.54 5.66 7.09
N LYS A 325 -7.76 4.44 6.58
CA LYS A 325 -7.69 3.20 7.36
C LYS A 325 -6.35 2.49 7.22
N THR A 326 -5.70 2.65 6.07
CA THR A 326 -4.40 2.05 5.78
C THR A 326 -3.62 2.85 4.73
N THR A 327 -2.45 2.34 4.35
CA THR A 327 -1.56 2.86 3.30
C THR A 327 -1.04 1.73 2.42
N GLY A 328 -0.58 2.05 1.20
CA GLY A 328 0.02 1.09 0.27
C GLY A 328 -1.01 0.18 -0.41
N MET A 329 -0.56 -0.88 -1.08
CA MET A 329 -1.42 -1.77 -1.87
C MET A 329 -2.36 -2.61 -0.99
N VAL A 330 -3.63 -2.72 -1.38
CA VAL A 330 -4.67 -3.43 -0.62
C VAL A 330 -5.23 -4.60 -1.44
N SER A 331 -5.37 -5.77 -0.83
CA SER A 331 -5.99 -6.93 -1.49
C SER A 331 -7.51 -6.88 -1.40
N VAL A 332 -8.15 -7.51 -2.39
CA VAL A 332 -9.61 -7.71 -2.40
C VAL A 332 -9.92 -9.21 -2.43
N LEU A 333 -10.85 -9.63 -1.58
CA LEU A 333 -11.43 -10.99 -1.61
C LEU A 333 -12.94 -10.91 -1.85
N GLN A 334 -13.51 -11.94 -2.48
CA GLN A 334 -14.95 -12.02 -2.75
C GLN A 334 -15.42 -13.48 -2.76
N THR A 335 -16.18 -13.90 -1.75
CA THR A 335 -16.82 -15.23 -1.72
C THR A 335 -17.99 -15.29 -2.71
N ALA A 336 -18.46 -16.50 -3.05
CA ALA A 336 -19.55 -16.73 -3.99
C ALA A 336 -19.40 -16.03 -5.38
N ARG A 337 -18.16 -15.75 -5.78
CA ARG A 337 -17.85 -15.15 -7.09
C ARG A 337 -18.32 -16.08 -8.21
N GLN A 338 -19.06 -15.53 -9.16
CA GLN A 338 -19.52 -16.28 -10.31
C GLN A 338 -18.33 -16.55 -11.26
N PRO A 339 -18.05 -17.82 -11.62
CA PRO A 339 -17.03 -18.13 -12.60
C PRO A 339 -17.33 -17.49 -13.95
N TYR A 340 -16.27 -17.13 -14.69
CA TYR A 340 -16.43 -16.67 -16.07
C TYR A 340 -16.93 -17.82 -16.96
N ASN A 341 -18.02 -17.59 -17.70
CA ASN A 341 -18.58 -18.57 -18.61
C ASN A 341 -17.91 -18.48 -19.99
N TRP A 342 -16.89 -19.31 -20.21
CA TRP A 342 -16.19 -19.41 -21.50
C TRP A 342 -17.12 -19.89 -22.62
N ILE A 343 -17.18 -19.13 -23.72
CA ILE A 343 -18.02 -19.45 -24.87
C ILE A 343 -17.24 -20.31 -25.88
N THR A 344 -15.96 -20.02 -26.09
CA THR A 344 -15.11 -20.78 -27.00
C THR A 344 -14.55 -22.02 -26.29
N SER A 345 -14.81 -23.19 -26.88
CA SER A 345 -14.32 -24.48 -26.41
C SER A 345 -13.46 -25.16 -27.46
N GLY A 346 -12.44 -25.91 -27.04
CA GLY A 346 -11.62 -26.73 -27.94
C GLY A 346 -10.76 -25.91 -28.91
N PHE A 347 -10.45 -24.66 -28.59
CA PHE A 347 -9.46 -23.89 -29.33
C PHE A 347 -8.14 -24.65 -29.36
N GLN A 348 -7.48 -24.64 -30.51
CA GLN A 348 -6.15 -25.19 -30.71
C GLN A 348 -5.28 -24.07 -31.26
N PRO A 349 -4.22 -23.67 -30.55
CA PRO A 349 -3.28 -22.67 -31.05
C PRO A 349 -2.71 -23.07 -32.41
N PRO A 350 -2.39 -22.11 -33.30
CA PRO A 350 -1.64 -22.42 -34.52
C PRO A 350 -0.33 -23.14 -34.20
N GLU A 351 0.11 -24.02 -35.11
CA GLU A 351 1.45 -24.64 -35.00
C GLU A 351 2.53 -23.55 -34.86
N LYS A 352 3.52 -23.78 -34.00
CA LYS A 352 4.56 -22.78 -33.68
C LYS A 352 5.30 -22.26 -34.91
N GLU A 353 5.51 -23.10 -35.93
CA GLU A 353 6.17 -22.73 -37.19
C GLU A 353 5.32 -21.85 -38.11
N LYS A 354 4.01 -21.71 -37.80
CA LYS A 354 3.03 -20.95 -38.59
C LYS A 354 2.59 -19.67 -37.88
N LEU A 355 3.17 -19.34 -36.74
CA LEU A 355 2.80 -18.14 -35.97
C LEU A 355 3.19 -16.87 -36.75
N VAL A 356 2.23 -15.95 -36.85
CA VAL A 356 2.40 -14.56 -37.27
C VAL A 356 1.97 -13.73 -36.07
N ILE A 357 2.96 -13.36 -35.27
CA ILE A 357 2.79 -12.73 -33.95
C ILE A 357 2.70 -11.21 -34.12
N TYR A 358 1.74 -10.60 -33.45
CA TYR A 358 1.64 -9.15 -33.30
C TYR A 358 1.87 -8.77 -31.83
N GLU A 359 3.00 -8.13 -31.54
CA GLU A 359 3.31 -7.56 -30.22
C GLU A 359 2.43 -6.32 -29.97
N LEU A 360 1.74 -6.31 -28.84
CA LEU A 360 0.70 -5.33 -28.56
C LEU A 360 0.77 -4.82 -27.12
N LEU A 361 0.96 -3.50 -27.00
CA LEU A 361 0.73 -2.76 -25.76
C LEU A 361 -0.69 -2.19 -25.74
N VAL A 362 -1.51 -2.61 -24.78
CA VAL A 362 -2.93 -2.19 -24.68
C VAL A 362 -3.05 -0.66 -24.65
N ARG A 363 -2.25 -0.01 -23.78
CA ARG A 363 -2.20 1.45 -23.61
C ARG A 363 -1.94 2.20 -24.92
N ASP A 364 -0.98 1.75 -25.73
CA ASP A 364 -0.59 2.51 -26.93
C ASP A 364 -1.45 2.13 -28.14
N PHE A 365 -2.09 0.95 -28.13
CA PHE A 365 -2.87 0.46 -29.26
C PHE A 365 -4.29 1.02 -29.32
N VAL A 366 -4.95 1.22 -28.17
CA VAL A 366 -6.31 1.78 -28.08
C VAL A 366 -6.35 2.96 -27.11
N ALA A 367 -6.86 4.12 -27.56
CA ALA A 367 -6.91 5.33 -26.73
C ALA A 367 -7.76 5.21 -25.45
N ALA A 368 -8.65 4.21 -25.37
CA ALA A 368 -9.42 3.91 -24.17
C ALA A 368 -8.60 3.16 -23.09
N HIS A 369 -7.44 2.60 -23.48
CA HIS A 369 -6.57 1.80 -22.64
C HIS A 369 -7.30 0.63 -21.95
N ASP A 370 -8.20 -0.07 -22.64
CA ASP A 370 -8.99 -1.13 -22.01
C ASP A 370 -9.13 -2.39 -22.89
N PHE A 371 -9.33 -3.55 -22.24
CA PHE A 371 -9.49 -4.82 -22.94
C PHE A 371 -10.78 -4.90 -23.76
N LYS A 372 -11.82 -4.18 -23.33
CA LYS A 372 -13.13 -4.18 -24.00
C LYS A 372 -13.03 -3.56 -25.40
N THR A 373 -12.44 -2.39 -25.51
CA THR A 373 -12.19 -1.68 -26.79
C THR A 373 -11.16 -2.42 -27.62
N LEU A 374 -10.14 -3.03 -26.99
CA LEU A 374 -9.19 -3.89 -27.69
C LEU A 374 -9.86 -5.11 -28.34
N THR A 375 -10.90 -5.67 -27.72
CA THR A 375 -11.65 -6.79 -28.31
C THR A 375 -12.33 -6.39 -29.62
N ASP A 376 -12.82 -5.15 -29.72
CA ASP A 376 -13.48 -4.63 -30.93
C ASP A 376 -12.53 -4.56 -32.14
N THR A 377 -11.21 -4.48 -31.90
CA THR A 377 -10.20 -4.39 -32.97
C THR A 377 -9.77 -5.74 -33.55
N LEU A 378 -10.19 -6.86 -32.99
CA LEU A 378 -9.72 -8.19 -33.42
C LEU A 378 -10.01 -8.50 -34.90
N ASN A 379 -11.08 -7.94 -35.45
CA ASN A 379 -11.37 -8.09 -36.88
C ASN A 379 -10.31 -7.41 -37.77
N TYR A 380 -9.69 -6.31 -37.31
CA TYR A 380 -8.57 -5.69 -38.01
C TYR A 380 -7.34 -6.61 -38.00
N LEU A 381 -6.95 -7.13 -36.83
CA LEU A 381 -5.79 -8.04 -36.69
C LEU A 381 -5.97 -9.31 -37.52
N LYS A 382 -7.18 -9.88 -37.52
CA LYS A 382 -7.50 -11.04 -38.37
C LYS A 382 -7.37 -10.73 -39.87
N ARG A 383 -7.84 -9.56 -40.33
CA ARG A 383 -7.69 -9.13 -41.74
C ARG A 383 -6.22 -8.90 -42.11
N LEU A 384 -5.41 -8.43 -41.17
CA LEU A 384 -3.97 -8.25 -41.35
C LEU A 384 -3.24 -9.60 -41.55
N GLY A 385 -3.83 -10.71 -41.11
CA GLY A 385 -3.27 -12.05 -41.20
C GLY A 385 -2.59 -12.52 -39.91
N VAL A 386 -2.75 -11.78 -38.81
CA VAL A 386 -2.25 -12.15 -37.49
C VAL A 386 -3.01 -13.37 -36.98
N ASN A 387 -2.30 -14.36 -36.46
CA ASN A 387 -2.87 -15.55 -35.81
C ASN A 387 -2.38 -15.75 -34.38
N ALA A 388 -1.54 -14.86 -33.86
CA ALA A 388 -1.19 -14.77 -32.46
C ALA A 388 -0.95 -13.32 -32.04
N ILE A 389 -1.43 -12.94 -30.86
CA ILE A 389 -1.15 -11.66 -30.24
C ILE A 389 -0.20 -11.91 -29.07
N GLU A 390 0.95 -11.25 -29.08
CA GLU A 390 1.80 -11.15 -27.90
C GLU A 390 1.37 -9.91 -27.11
N LEU A 391 0.66 -10.12 -26.01
CA LEU A 391 0.34 -9.05 -25.08
C LEU A 391 1.59 -8.71 -24.27
N MET A 392 2.07 -7.47 -24.40
CA MET A 392 3.03 -6.91 -23.45
C MET A 392 2.52 -7.03 -22.01
N PRO A 393 3.36 -6.90 -20.96
CA PRO A 393 2.97 -7.26 -19.61
C PRO A 393 1.64 -6.63 -19.16
N VAL A 394 0.70 -7.49 -18.77
CA VAL A 394 -0.65 -7.14 -18.30
C VAL A 394 -0.90 -7.56 -16.85
N THR A 395 0.10 -8.08 -16.15
CA THR A 395 0.08 -8.18 -14.69
C THR A 395 0.08 -6.78 -14.09
N GLU A 396 -0.51 -6.60 -12.92
CA GLU A 396 -0.43 -5.35 -12.17
C GLU A 396 1.03 -4.89 -12.01
N PHE A 397 1.28 -3.62 -12.35
CA PHE A 397 2.58 -2.98 -12.28
C PHE A 397 2.53 -1.67 -11.48
N GLU A 398 3.68 -1.08 -11.17
CA GLU A 398 3.67 0.19 -10.41
C GLU A 398 3.21 1.36 -11.29
N GLY A 399 2.11 2.01 -10.89
CA GLY A 399 1.51 3.14 -11.59
C GLY A 399 0.60 2.73 -12.76
N ASN A 400 -0.12 3.69 -13.35
CA ASN A 400 -1.04 3.42 -14.46
C ASN A 400 -0.40 3.53 -15.86
N LEU A 401 0.76 4.20 -15.97
CA LEU A 401 1.37 4.55 -17.25
C LEU A 401 2.77 3.93 -17.38
N SER A 402 2.80 2.63 -17.68
CA SER A 402 4.03 1.87 -17.89
C SER A 402 3.93 0.99 -19.15
N TRP A 403 5.05 0.42 -19.57
CA TRP A 403 5.08 -0.75 -20.46
C TRP A 403 4.85 -2.06 -19.71
N GLY A 404 4.78 -2.01 -18.37
CA GLY A 404 4.39 -3.12 -17.51
C GLY A 404 5.54 -4.00 -17.00
N TYR A 405 6.79 -3.70 -17.37
CA TYR A 405 7.96 -4.45 -16.89
C TYR A 405 8.31 -4.23 -15.41
N ASN A 406 7.67 -3.26 -14.74
CA ASN A 406 7.82 -2.99 -13.32
C ASN A 406 6.73 -3.69 -12.48
N VAL A 407 6.71 -5.03 -12.52
CA VAL A 407 5.63 -5.86 -11.95
C VAL A 407 5.54 -5.74 -10.43
N SER A 408 4.30 -5.54 -9.94
CA SER A 408 3.96 -5.49 -8.52
C SER A 408 3.16 -6.72 -8.07
N PHE A 409 2.22 -7.24 -8.87
CA PHE A 409 1.46 -8.47 -8.54
C PHE A 409 1.31 -9.41 -9.74
N TYR A 410 1.76 -10.65 -9.59
CA TYR A 410 1.79 -11.64 -10.68
C TYR A 410 0.44 -12.32 -10.98
N PHE A 411 -0.51 -12.25 -10.05
CA PHE A 411 -1.81 -12.93 -10.15
C PHE A 411 -2.96 -11.96 -10.48
N ALA A 412 -2.72 -10.65 -10.36
CA ALA A 412 -3.70 -9.63 -10.70
C ALA A 412 -3.44 -9.13 -12.12
N PRO A 413 -4.44 -9.14 -13.02
CA PRO A 413 -4.42 -8.30 -14.21
C PRO A 413 -4.39 -6.82 -13.81
N ASP A 414 -3.68 -6.01 -14.58
CA ASP A 414 -3.60 -4.59 -14.32
C ASP A 414 -4.97 -3.92 -14.45
N LYS A 415 -5.44 -3.36 -13.34
CA LYS A 415 -6.77 -2.74 -13.23
C LYS A 415 -6.92 -1.49 -14.10
N TYR A 416 -5.83 -0.85 -14.54
CA TYR A 416 -5.91 0.25 -15.48
C TYR A 416 -6.48 -0.20 -16.83
N TYR A 417 -6.37 -1.49 -17.18
CA TYR A 417 -6.95 -2.07 -18.41
C TYR A 417 -8.35 -2.67 -18.23
N GLY A 418 -8.87 -2.68 -17.00
CA GLY A 418 -10.21 -3.14 -16.63
C GLY A 418 -10.25 -4.41 -15.76
N PRO A 419 -11.44 -4.95 -15.47
CA PRO A 419 -11.60 -6.13 -14.62
C PRO A 419 -11.01 -7.39 -15.25
N GLY A 420 -10.57 -8.36 -14.44
CA GLY A 420 -10.03 -9.63 -14.96
C GLY A 420 -10.97 -10.39 -15.89
N ASN A 421 -12.30 -10.29 -15.69
CA ASN A 421 -13.26 -10.89 -16.63
C ASN A 421 -13.26 -10.24 -18.02
N SER A 422 -12.85 -8.97 -18.15
CA SER A 422 -12.66 -8.32 -19.46
C SER A 422 -11.46 -8.89 -20.21
N LEU A 423 -10.37 -9.23 -19.51
CA LEU A 423 -9.24 -9.95 -20.11
C LEU A 423 -9.64 -11.36 -20.55
N LYS A 424 -10.39 -12.10 -19.73
CA LYS A 424 -10.94 -13.41 -20.13
C LYS A 424 -11.82 -13.30 -21.38
N ALA A 425 -12.69 -12.30 -21.45
CA ALA A 425 -13.53 -12.05 -22.61
C ALA A 425 -12.73 -11.69 -23.87
N PHE A 426 -11.62 -10.95 -23.72
CA PHE A 426 -10.68 -10.68 -24.81
C PHE A 426 -10.04 -11.98 -25.31
N VAL A 427 -9.48 -12.82 -24.42
CA VAL A 427 -8.87 -14.10 -24.79
C VAL A 427 -9.89 -15.03 -25.47
N ASP A 428 -11.10 -15.16 -24.90
CA ASP A 428 -12.20 -15.95 -25.47
C ASP A 428 -12.54 -15.47 -26.89
N SER A 429 -12.56 -14.15 -27.11
CA SER A 429 -12.81 -13.54 -28.41
C SER A 429 -11.67 -13.77 -29.42
N CYS A 430 -10.41 -13.75 -28.97
CA CYS A 430 -9.25 -14.14 -29.78
C CYS A 430 -9.38 -15.59 -30.24
N HIS A 431 -9.67 -16.50 -29.31
CA HIS A 431 -9.85 -17.93 -29.57
C HIS A 431 -10.97 -18.17 -30.59
N SER A 432 -12.12 -17.49 -30.46
CA SER A 432 -13.24 -17.57 -31.43
C SER A 432 -12.83 -17.17 -32.86
N LYS A 433 -11.75 -16.40 -33.00
CA LYS A 433 -11.22 -15.90 -34.27
C LYS A 433 -10.03 -16.70 -34.78
N GLY A 434 -9.58 -17.72 -34.05
CA GLY A 434 -8.40 -18.52 -34.41
C GLY A 434 -7.08 -17.81 -34.06
N ILE A 435 -7.08 -16.89 -33.09
CA ILE A 435 -5.92 -16.10 -32.68
C ILE A 435 -5.47 -16.59 -31.30
N ALA A 436 -4.23 -17.04 -31.19
CA ALA A 436 -3.62 -17.38 -29.90
C ALA A 436 -3.22 -16.10 -29.14
N VAL A 437 -3.19 -16.17 -27.81
CA VAL A 437 -2.72 -15.09 -26.94
C VAL A 437 -1.47 -15.56 -26.20
N ILE A 438 -0.35 -14.90 -26.48
CA ILE A 438 0.93 -15.10 -25.81
C ILE A 438 1.09 -13.95 -24.82
N MET A 439 1.48 -14.25 -23.59
CA MET A 439 1.71 -13.24 -22.56
C MET A 439 3.21 -12.98 -22.38
N ASP A 440 3.61 -11.71 -22.47
CA ASP A 440 4.94 -11.29 -22.04
C ASP A 440 5.00 -11.31 -20.50
N LEU A 441 5.90 -12.14 -19.97
CA LEU A 441 5.97 -12.48 -18.56
C LEU A 441 7.36 -12.16 -17.99
N VAL A 442 7.39 -11.32 -16.97
CA VAL A 442 8.61 -10.78 -16.38
C VAL A 442 8.91 -11.52 -15.09
N LEU A 443 9.84 -12.48 -15.13
CA LEU A 443 10.22 -13.26 -13.94
C LEU A 443 11.70 -13.12 -13.60
N ASN A 444 12.46 -12.27 -14.30
CA ASN A 444 13.83 -11.96 -13.94
C ASN A 444 13.93 -11.04 -12.71
N HIS A 445 12.90 -10.24 -12.44
CA HIS A 445 12.89 -9.28 -11.34
C HIS A 445 11.49 -8.93 -10.83
N CYS A 446 11.40 -8.25 -9.68
CA CYS A 446 10.16 -7.76 -9.10
C CYS A 446 10.33 -6.36 -8.48
N PHE A 447 9.30 -5.51 -8.47
CA PHE A 447 9.38 -4.12 -8.03
C PHE A 447 8.86 -3.88 -6.60
N GLY A 448 9.13 -2.68 -6.06
CA GLY A 448 9.07 -2.37 -4.63
C GLY A 448 7.66 -2.39 -4.01
N GLN A 449 6.61 -2.23 -4.79
CA GLN A 449 5.23 -2.36 -4.33
C GLN A 449 4.82 -3.83 -4.10
N SER A 450 5.59 -4.80 -4.61
CA SER A 450 5.28 -6.22 -4.45
C SER A 450 5.42 -6.67 -3.00
N PRO A 451 4.43 -7.39 -2.45
CA PRO A 451 4.53 -8.00 -1.12
C PRO A 451 5.73 -8.95 -0.96
N PHE A 452 6.12 -9.65 -2.04
CA PHE A 452 7.32 -10.51 -2.04
C PHE A 452 8.58 -9.70 -1.71
N VAL A 453 8.70 -8.49 -2.29
CA VAL A 453 9.80 -7.57 -2.04
C VAL A 453 9.66 -6.92 -0.67
N GLN A 454 8.50 -6.37 -0.33
CA GLN A 454 8.29 -5.63 0.92
C GLN A 454 8.57 -6.46 2.17
N LEU A 455 8.21 -7.76 2.16
CA LEU A 455 8.51 -8.67 3.27
C LEU A 455 10.00 -8.70 3.60
N TYR A 456 10.88 -8.65 2.60
CA TYR A 456 12.32 -8.87 2.77
C TYR A 456 13.17 -7.70 2.28
N LEU A 457 12.58 -6.52 2.13
CA LEU A 457 13.30 -5.33 1.72
C LEU A 457 14.30 -4.92 2.81
N ASP A 458 15.56 -4.74 2.42
CA ASP A 458 16.61 -4.15 3.27
C ASP A 458 16.79 -2.68 2.94
N TYR A 459 17.04 -2.39 1.67
CA TYR A 459 17.32 -1.05 1.19
C TYR A 459 16.77 -0.84 -0.22
N TYR A 460 16.21 0.34 -0.47
CA TYR A 460 15.68 0.74 -1.76
C TYR A 460 16.32 2.06 -2.19
N ALA A 461 16.97 2.06 -3.35
CA ALA A 461 17.48 3.25 -4.03
C ALA A 461 17.03 3.26 -5.50
N THR A 462 17.20 4.40 -6.15
CA THR A 462 16.78 4.66 -7.53
C THR A 462 17.20 3.59 -8.54
N ASP A 463 18.34 2.91 -8.33
CA ASP A 463 18.91 1.91 -9.23
C ASP A 463 19.16 0.54 -8.58
N GLN A 464 18.71 0.34 -7.34
CA GLN A 464 18.98 -0.89 -6.61
C GLN A 464 17.93 -1.20 -5.55
N ILE A 465 17.40 -2.41 -5.60
CA ILE A 465 16.68 -3.04 -4.49
C ILE A 465 17.61 -4.08 -3.86
N VAL A 466 17.87 -3.95 -2.56
CA VAL A 466 18.66 -4.90 -1.78
C VAL A 466 17.72 -5.69 -0.88
N MET A 467 17.85 -7.01 -0.93
CA MET A 467 17.02 -7.94 -0.18
C MET A 467 17.76 -8.46 1.05
N LYS A 468 17.05 -8.57 2.17
CA LYS A 468 17.56 -9.14 3.41
C LYS A 468 18.00 -10.58 3.19
N THR A 469 18.98 -11.02 3.98
CA THR A 469 19.40 -12.43 4.01
C THR A 469 19.20 -12.98 5.42
N PRO A 470 18.54 -14.13 5.60
CA PRO A 470 17.91 -14.95 4.55
C PRO A 470 16.60 -14.34 4.00
N ASN A 471 16.24 -14.72 2.77
CA ASN A 471 14.91 -14.51 2.19
C ASN A 471 14.57 -15.67 1.20
N PRO A 472 13.29 -15.92 0.88
CA PRO A 472 12.91 -17.10 0.09
C PRO A 472 13.17 -16.96 -1.40
N TRP A 473 12.92 -15.79 -1.98
CA TRP A 473 12.75 -15.68 -3.44
C TRP A 473 13.89 -14.98 -4.18
N PHE A 474 14.66 -14.13 -3.51
CA PHE A 474 15.53 -13.16 -4.17
C PHE A 474 17.00 -13.35 -3.82
N ASN A 475 17.86 -13.01 -4.78
CA ASN A 475 19.25 -12.73 -4.52
C ASN A 475 19.33 -11.44 -3.67
N SER A 476 20.20 -11.42 -2.66
CA SER A 476 20.34 -10.25 -1.77
C SER A 476 20.79 -9.01 -2.53
N VAL A 477 21.68 -9.20 -3.49
CA VAL A 477 22.08 -8.21 -4.49
C VAL A 477 22.05 -8.90 -5.84
N SER A 478 21.56 -8.21 -6.88
CA SER A 478 21.58 -8.78 -8.23
C SER A 478 23.01 -9.19 -8.62
N PRO A 479 23.23 -10.45 -9.05
CA PRO A 479 24.50 -10.90 -9.59
C PRO A 479 24.87 -10.20 -10.91
N ASN A 480 23.90 -9.59 -11.60
CA ASN A 480 24.14 -8.83 -12.82
C ASN A 480 24.56 -7.38 -12.51
N THR A 481 25.74 -6.97 -12.97
CA THR A 481 26.29 -5.63 -12.71
C THR A 481 25.88 -4.57 -13.73
N LEU A 482 25.37 -4.98 -14.91
CA LEU A 482 25.06 -4.09 -16.03
C LEU A 482 23.57 -3.94 -16.29
N TYR A 483 22.85 -5.06 -16.28
CA TYR A 483 21.43 -5.14 -16.60
C TYR A 483 20.68 -5.70 -15.39
N LYS A 484 20.39 -4.80 -14.45
CA LYS A 484 19.64 -5.09 -13.22
C LYS A 484 18.50 -4.09 -13.07
N TRP A 485 17.34 -4.61 -12.71
CA TRP A 485 16.12 -3.85 -12.46
C TRP A 485 15.43 -4.48 -11.26
N GLY A 486 14.81 -3.70 -10.40
CA GLY A 486 14.08 -4.21 -9.23
C GLY A 486 14.90 -5.16 -8.33
N ALA A 487 14.18 -6.03 -7.64
CA ALA A 487 14.72 -7.15 -6.86
C ALA A 487 14.90 -8.37 -7.77
N ASP A 488 16.10 -8.95 -7.75
CA ASP A 488 16.51 -10.03 -8.64
C ASP A 488 16.10 -11.40 -8.08
N PHE A 489 15.31 -12.16 -8.83
CA PHE A 489 14.84 -13.47 -8.39
C PHE A 489 15.99 -14.49 -8.37
N ASN A 490 16.14 -15.18 -7.24
CA ASN A 490 16.99 -16.35 -7.13
C ASN A 490 16.25 -17.56 -7.72
N HIS A 491 16.51 -17.86 -8.99
CA HIS A 491 15.90 -18.99 -9.70
C HIS A 491 16.44 -20.36 -9.26
N GLU A 492 17.47 -20.43 -8.42
CA GLU A 492 17.90 -21.67 -7.80
C GLU A 492 17.05 -22.03 -6.58
N SER A 493 16.40 -21.04 -5.96
CA SER A 493 15.54 -21.23 -4.79
C SER A 493 14.34 -22.14 -5.10
N PRO A 494 14.03 -23.12 -4.22
CA PRO A 494 12.80 -23.90 -4.29
C PRO A 494 11.53 -23.03 -4.29
N ASP A 495 11.51 -21.95 -3.51
CA ASP A 495 10.34 -21.07 -3.39
C ASP A 495 10.12 -20.26 -4.66
N THR A 496 11.19 -19.80 -5.31
CA THR A 496 11.10 -19.14 -6.62
C THR A 496 10.61 -20.11 -7.69
N LYS A 497 11.13 -21.34 -7.72
CA LYS A 497 10.65 -22.37 -8.67
C LYS A 497 9.16 -22.65 -8.50
N ALA A 498 8.71 -22.84 -7.25
CA ALA A 498 7.30 -23.04 -6.93
C ALA A 498 6.44 -21.83 -7.33
N LEU A 499 6.94 -20.62 -7.13
CA LEU A 499 6.25 -19.39 -7.54
C LEU A 499 6.13 -19.30 -9.06
N VAL A 500 7.20 -19.55 -9.81
CA VAL A 500 7.21 -19.56 -11.30
C VAL A 500 6.22 -20.59 -11.85
N ASP A 501 6.23 -21.80 -11.31
CA ASP A 501 5.30 -22.87 -11.70
C ASP A 501 3.85 -22.47 -11.44
N ARG A 502 3.60 -21.82 -10.30
CA ARG A 502 2.27 -21.35 -9.92
C ARG A 502 1.77 -20.21 -10.80
N ILE A 503 2.61 -19.21 -11.07
CA ILE A 503 2.27 -18.07 -11.93
C ILE A 503 1.92 -18.57 -13.32
N THR A 504 2.78 -19.37 -13.92
CA THR A 504 2.56 -19.90 -15.28
C THR A 504 1.31 -20.78 -15.33
N SER A 505 1.10 -21.67 -14.35
CA SER A 505 -0.11 -22.48 -14.24
C SER A 505 -1.38 -21.64 -14.11
N TYR A 506 -1.34 -20.56 -13.32
CA TYR A 506 -2.47 -19.66 -13.12
C TYR A 506 -2.90 -19.02 -14.44
N TRP A 507 -1.98 -18.42 -15.18
CA TRP A 507 -2.32 -17.76 -16.46
C TRP A 507 -2.78 -18.75 -17.55
N LEU A 508 -2.20 -19.96 -17.60
CA LEU A 508 -2.63 -21.04 -18.50
C LEU A 508 -4.05 -21.55 -18.18
N THR A 509 -4.45 -21.59 -16.90
CA THR A 509 -5.71 -22.21 -16.48
C THR A 509 -6.84 -21.21 -16.25
N GLU A 510 -6.58 -20.13 -15.52
CA GLU A 510 -7.57 -19.12 -15.14
C GLU A 510 -7.92 -18.19 -16.31
N TYR A 511 -6.92 -17.81 -17.10
CA TYR A 511 -7.06 -16.89 -18.24
C TYR A 511 -6.94 -17.56 -19.60
N ARG A 512 -6.61 -18.85 -19.65
CA ARG A 512 -6.40 -19.62 -20.90
C ARG A 512 -5.42 -18.97 -21.86
N ILE A 513 -4.35 -18.38 -21.33
CA ILE A 513 -3.22 -17.92 -22.13
C ILE A 513 -2.60 -19.13 -22.86
N ASP A 514 -2.16 -18.94 -24.11
CA ASP A 514 -1.71 -20.03 -24.99
C ASP A 514 -0.18 -20.24 -24.96
N GLY A 515 0.57 -19.30 -24.39
CA GLY A 515 2.01 -19.38 -24.24
C GLY A 515 2.59 -18.13 -23.58
N PHE A 516 3.91 -18.16 -23.33
CA PHE A 516 4.63 -17.07 -22.70
C PHE A 516 5.84 -16.65 -23.53
N ARG A 517 6.10 -15.34 -23.54
CA ARG A 517 7.39 -14.76 -23.88
C ARG A 517 8.04 -14.34 -22.57
N PHE A 518 9.13 -14.99 -22.16
CA PHE A 518 9.83 -14.64 -20.92
C PHE A 518 10.76 -13.46 -21.16
N ASP A 519 10.53 -12.35 -20.44
CA ASP A 519 11.41 -11.20 -20.51
C ASP A 519 12.80 -11.51 -19.94
N PHE A 520 13.82 -10.95 -20.57
CA PHE A 520 15.22 -11.01 -20.16
C PHE A 520 15.67 -12.37 -19.60
N THR A 521 15.61 -13.43 -20.42
CA THR A 521 15.95 -14.81 -20.01
C THR A 521 17.36 -14.99 -19.46
N LYS A 522 18.32 -14.11 -19.79
CA LYS A 522 19.66 -14.11 -19.17
C LYS A 522 19.58 -13.88 -17.66
N GLY A 523 18.57 -13.17 -17.18
CA GLY A 523 18.31 -12.93 -15.76
C GLY A 523 17.99 -14.19 -14.95
N PHE A 524 17.68 -15.31 -15.61
CA PHE A 524 17.26 -16.56 -14.95
C PHE A 524 18.44 -17.46 -14.64
N THR A 525 19.57 -17.24 -15.30
CA THR A 525 20.76 -18.10 -15.26
C THR A 525 21.97 -17.40 -14.63
N ASN A 526 21.75 -16.27 -13.95
CA ASN A 526 22.83 -15.43 -13.43
C ASN A 526 23.57 -16.09 -12.27
#